data_AF-A0A3M1D1R8-F1
#
_entry.id   AF-A0A3M1D1R8-F1
#
_cell.length_a   1.000
_cell.length_b   1.000
_cell.length_c   1.000
_cell.angle_alpha   90.00
_cell.angle_beta   90.00
_cell.angle_gamma   90.00
#
_symmetry.space_group_name_H-M   'P 1'
#
loop_
_entity.id
_entity.type
_entity.pdbx_description
1 polymer ?
#
loop_
_entity_poly.entity_id
_entity_poly.type
_entity_poly.pdbx_seq_one_letter_code
_entity_poly.pdbx_strand_id
1 'polypeptide(L)'
;MSNLLLDKHGRLWVLDHGLSAVPTAAGRRDDLIYLAPEILAGESATEWSDLYALGVAFCLLVTGRPPYPADSVEQLRQLILSTPVNIPDNRSRPLRPELRLVLEKLLAHQPNDRFRDAEQLAVTIDEIRRQEVEEPLAEPLDHPPAHRSPRFYLVVSAVVLLVLIVWMLLITTGGR
;
A
#
# COMPACT_ATOMS: atom_id res chain seq x y z
N MET A 1 17.73 -8.74 5.51
CA MET A 1 18.73 -9.26 4.57
C MET A 1 18.08 -9.28 3.21
N SER A 2 18.75 -8.74 2.20
CA SER A 2 18.23 -8.49 0.85
C SER A 2 18.39 -9.73 -0.02
N ASN A 3 17.28 -10.35 -0.44
CA ASN A 3 17.28 -11.55 -1.29
C ASN A 3 16.93 -11.21 -2.75
N LEU A 4 17.55 -10.16 -3.30
CA LEU A 4 17.34 -9.73 -4.68
C LEU A 4 18.67 -9.30 -5.31
N LEU A 5 19.10 -10.02 -6.35
CA LEU A 5 20.29 -9.68 -7.13
C LEU A 5 19.86 -9.22 -8.52
N LEU A 6 20.32 -8.03 -8.93
CA LEU A 6 20.08 -7.48 -10.25
C LEU A 6 21.34 -7.65 -11.10
N ASP A 7 21.27 -8.37 -12.22
CA ASP A 7 22.35 -8.42 -13.20
C ASP A 7 22.36 -7.15 -14.06
N LYS A 8 23.51 -6.79 -14.64
CA LYS A 8 23.76 -5.62 -15.50
C LYS A 8 22.90 -5.57 -16.77
N HIS A 9 22.17 -6.65 -17.06
CA HIS A 9 21.20 -6.77 -18.15
C HIS A 9 19.74 -6.62 -17.69
N GLY A 10 19.51 -6.10 -16.48
CA GLY A 10 18.16 -5.84 -15.96
C GLY A 10 17.38 -7.10 -15.58
N ARG A 11 18.05 -8.25 -15.48
CA ARG A 11 17.43 -9.50 -15.01
C ARG A 11 17.56 -9.58 -13.50
N LEU A 12 16.43 -9.61 -12.83
CA LEU A 12 16.33 -9.79 -11.39
C LEU A 12 16.31 -11.29 -11.07
N TRP A 13 17.26 -11.74 -10.27
CA TRP A 13 17.30 -13.07 -9.69
C TRP A 13 16.77 -13.00 -8.27
N VAL A 14 15.64 -13.67 -8.05
CA VAL A 14 15.05 -13.87 -6.72
C VAL A 14 15.71 -15.12 -6.11
N LEU A 15 16.39 -14.95 -4.99
CA LEU A 15 16.91 -16.07 -4.19
C LEU A 15 16.14 -16.12 -2.88
N ASP A 16 14.90 -16.61 -2.91
CA ASP A 16 14.38 -17.56 -1.93
C ASP A 16 12.97 -18.01 -2.30
N HIS A 17 12.79 -19.33 -2.47
CA HIS A 17 11.50 -20.00 -2.39
C HIS A 17 11.43 -20.60 -0.98
N GLY A 18 11.08 -19.82 0.04
CA GLY A 18 11.24 -20.34 1.39
C GLY A 18 10.81 -19.44 2.55
N LEU A 19 9.59 -18.92 2.55
CA LEU A 19 8.98 -18.41 3.79
C LEU A 19 7.60 -19.05 3.97
N SER A 20 7.62 -20.27 4.49
CA SER A 20 6.51 -20.79 5.30
C SER A 20 6.34 -19.85 6.48
N ALA A 21 5.21 -19.15 6.53
CA ALA A 21 4.93 -18.14 7.53
C ALA A 21 4.70 -18.79 8.91
N VAL A 22 5.79 -18.99 9.64
CA VAL A 22 5.75 -19.01 11.11
C VAL A 22 6.18 -17.62 11.56
N PRO A 23 5.34 -16.84 12.26
CA PRO A 23 5.71 -15.52 12.72
C PRO A 23 6.72 -15.65 13.86
N THR A 24 8.01 -15.68 13.53
CA THR A 24 9.05 -15.47 14.54
C THR A 24 8.94 -14.04 15.04
N ALA A 25 8.88 -13.89 16.37
CA ALA A 25 8.71 -12.65 17.13
C ALA A 25 9.85 -11.59 16.97
N ALA A 26 10.56 -11.61 15.84
CA ALA A 26 11.70 -10.75 15.52
C ALA A 26 11.60 -10.14 14.11
N GLY A 27 10.38 -9.83 13.65
CA GLY A 27 10.20 -9.00 12.46
C GLY A 27 10.79 -7.61 12.69
N ARG A 28 11.57 -7.09 11.73
CA ARG A 28 12.02 -5.69 11.80
C ARG A 28 10.78 -4.81 11.79
N ARG A 29 10.82 -3.70 12.52
CA ARG A 29 9.71 -2.73 12.57
C ARG A 29 9.23 -2.32 11.17
N ASP A 30 10.17 -2.23 10.22
CA ASP A 30 9.92 -1.87 8.82
C ASP A 30 9.08 -2.91 8.07
N ASP A 31 9.13 -4.18 8.47
CA ASP A 31 8.34 -5.25 7.85
C ASP A 31 6.97 -5.37 8.51
N LEU A 32 6.89 -5.11 9.82
CA LEU A 32 5.67 -5.29 10.61
C LEU A 32 4.58 -4.25 10.28
N ILE A 33 4.95 -3.05 9.83
CA ILE A 33 3.98 -2.01 9.45
C ILE A 33 3.05 -2.44 8.30
N TYR A 34 3.48 -3.41 7.46
CA TYR A 34 2.70 -3.90 6.33
C TYR A 34 1.80 -5.08 6.68
N LEU A 35 1.94 -5.66 7.88
CA LEU A 35 1.14 -6.81 8.30
C LEU A 35 -0.24 -6.37 8.75
N ALA A 36 -1.26 -7.01 8.16
CA ALA A 36 -2.65 -6.76 8.52
C ALA A 36 -2.96 -7.25 9.96
N PRO A 37 -3.97 -6.66 10.63
CA PRO A 37 -4.35 -7.04 11.99
C PRO A 37 -4.59 -8.55 12.18
N GLU A 38 -5.27 -9.19 11.22
CA GLU A 38 -5.55 -10.62 11.23
C GLU A 38 -4.28 -11.49 11.17
N ILE A 39 -3.25 -11.05 10.41
CA ILE A 39 -1.96 -11.75 10.33
C ILE A 39 -1.21 -11.63 11.65
N LEU A 40 -1.26 -10.46 12.29
CA LEU A 40 -0.69 -10.27 13.62
C LEU A 40 -1.42 -11.09 14.68
N ALA A 41 -2.72 -11.34 14.50
CA ALA A 41 -3.52 -12.22 15.35
C ALA A 41 -3.25 -13.72 15.11
N GLY A 42 -2.46 -14.07 14.09
CA GLY A 42 -2.07 -15.45 13.77
C GLY A 42 -2.96 -16.13 12.73
N GLU A 43 -3.83 -15.38 12.04
CA GLU A 43 -4.61 -15.88 10.92
C GLU A 43 -3.76 -16.02 9.65
N SER A 44 -4.29 -16.75 8.66
CA SER A 44 -3.61 -16.95 7.38
C SER A 44 -3.76 -15.74 6.46
N ALA A 45 -2.74 -15.50 5.63
CA ALA A 45 -2.79 -14.48 4.60
C ALA A 45 -3.90 -14.76 3.56
N THR A 46 -4.62 -13.69 3.21
CA THR A 46 -5.69 -13.65 2.22
C THR A 46 -5.54 -12.42 1.31
N GLU A 47 -6.36 -12.32 0.28
CA GLU A 47 -6.43 -11.13 -0.58
C GLU A 47 -6.70 -9.82 0.20
N TRP A 48 -7.43 -9.89 1.32
CA TRP A 48 -7.69 -8.73 2.16
C TRP A 48 -6.43 -8.27 2.91
N SER A 49 -5.55 -9.19 3.33
CA SER A 49 -4.28 -8.80 3.93
C SER A 49 -3.34 -8.14 2.92
N ASP A 50 -3.40 -8.53 1.64
CA ASP A 50 -2.66 -7.86 0.58
C ASP A 50 -3.20 -6.45 0.31
N LEU A 51 -4.53 -6.27 0.31
CA LEU A 51 -5.17 -4.95 0.19
C LEU A 51 -4.78 -4.02 1.35
N TYR A 52 -4.66 -4.56 2.56
CA TYR A 52 -4.18 -3.79 3.71
C TYR A 52 -2.73 -3.32 3.50
N ALA A 53 -1.82 -4.24 3.12
CA ALA A 53 -0.43 -3.91 2.85
C ALA A 53 -0.29 -2.84 1.75
N LEU A 54 -1.13 -2.92 0.71
CA LEU A 54 -1.25 -1.90 -0.34
C LEU A 54 -1.72 -0.55 0.23
N GLY A 55 -2.70 -0.55 1.13
CA GLY A 55 -3.15 0.65 1.85
C GLY A 55 -2.03 1.32 2.65
N VAL A 56 -1.20 0.53 3.34
CA VAL A 56 -0.04 1.04 4.10
C VAL A 56 0.96 1.69 3.16
N ALA A 57 1.29 1.02 2.05
CA ALA A 57 2.18 1.57 1.03
C ALA A 57 1.62 2.86 0.43
N PHE A 58 0.32 2.90 0.11
CA PHE A 58 -0.31 4.08 -0.44
C PHE A 58 -0.32 5.25 0.56
N CYS A 59 -0.60 4.99 1.84
CA CYS A 59 -0.54 5.98 2.91
C CYS A 59 0.86 6.60 3.03
N LEU A 60 1.91 5.76 3.02
CA LEU A 60 3.30 6.21 3.03
C LEU A 60 3.63 7.07 1.79
N LEU A 61 3.11 6.71 0.62
CA LEU A 61 3.35 7.46 -0.62
C LEU A 61 2.71 8.86 -0.60
N VAL A 62 1.49 9.00 -0.08
CA VAL A 62 0.77 10.28 -0.13
C VAL A 62 1.07 11.18 1.08
N THR A 63 1.32 10.59 2.24
CA THR A 63 1.55 11.34 3.49
C THR A 63 3.02 11.43 3.86
N GLY A 64 3.87 10.55 3.32
CA GLY A 64 5.27 10.40 3.74
C GLY A 64 5.43 9.77 5.14
N ARG A 65 4.33 9.32 5.77
CA ARG A 65 4.28 8.86 7.14
C ARG A 65 3.47 7.55 7.24
N PRO A 66 3.82 6.63 8.16
CA PRO A 66 3.05 5.42 8.36
C PRO A 66 1.70 5.75 9.03
N PRO A 67 0.66 4.92 8.83
CA PRO A 67 -0.63 5.07 9.49
C PRO A 67 -0.53 4.90 11.03
N TYR A 68 0.43 4.10 11.49
CA TYR A 68 0.67 3.87 12.92
C TYR A 68 2.09 4.36 13.31
N PRO A 69 2.21 5.54 13.93
CA PRO A 69 3.47 5.99 14.49
C PRO A 69 3.74 5.25 15.81
N ALA A 70 4.79 4.45 15.85
CA ALA A 70 5.26 3.76 17.05
C ALA A 70 6.72 4.13 17.33
N ASP A 71 7.26 3.72 18.48
CA ASP A 71 8.70 3.81 18.80
C ASP A 71 9.32 2.41 18.95
N SER A 72 8.51 1.39 19.20
CA SER A 72 8.93 -0.01 19.30
C SER A 72 8.07 -0.95 18.47
N VAL A 73 8.58 -2.16 18.21
CA VAL A 73 7.86 -3.23 17.51
C VAL A 73 6.60 -3.64 18.28
N GLU A 74 6.70 -3.76 19.61
CA GLU A 74 5.57 -4.14 20.46
C GLU A 74 4.48 -3.07 20.46
N GLN A 75 4.86 -1.79 20.58
CA GLN A 75 3.90 -0.69 20.49
C GLN A 75 3.22 -0.65 19.11
N LEU A 76 3.97 -0.88 18.02
CA LEU A 76 3.40 -0.94 16.68
C LEU A 76 2.37 -2.06 16.56
N ARG A 77 2.72 -3.26 17.03
CA ARG A 77 1.80 -4.41 17.06
C ARG A 77 0.52 -4.08 17.83
N GLN A 78 0.65 -3.49 19.02
CA GLN A 78 -0.51 -3.08 19.81
C GLN A 78 -1.38 -2.05 19.09
N LEU A 79 -0.78 -1.02 18.48
CA LEU A 79 -1.51 -0.01 17.72
C LEU A 79 -2.30 -0.63 16.56
N ILE A 80 -1.66 -1.49 15.76
CA ILE A 80 -2.33 -2.15 14.62
C ILE A 80 -3.52 -3.01 15.12
N LEU A 81 -3.35 -3.72 16.23
CA LEU A 81 -4.38 -4.64 16.75
C LEU A 81 -5.55 -3.93 17.46
N SER A 82 -5.34 -2.76 18.04
CA SER A 82 -6.32 -2.16 18.97
C SER A 82 -6.78 -0.75 18.60
N THR A 83 -6.11 -0.08 17.67
CA THR A 83 -6.37 1.33 17.35
C THR A 83 -6.93 1.46 15.94
N PRO A 84 -8.04 2.21 15.76
CA PRO A 84 -8.51 2.60 14.43
C PRO A 84 -7.40 3.30 13.64
N VAL A 85 -7.36 3.08 12.33
CA VAL A 85 -6.37 3.73 11.47
C VAL A 85 -6.51 5.25 11.53
N ASN A 86 -5.39 5.95 11.65
CA ASN A 86 -5.34 7.40 11.53
C ASN A 86 -4.46 7.77 10.33
N ILE A 87 -5.05 8.31 9.27
CA ILE A 87 -4.30 8.74 8.09
C ILE A 87 -3.68 10.10 8.37
N PRO A 88 -2.33 10.20 8.40
CA PRO A 88 -1.65 11.45 8.71
C PRO A 88 -1.97 12.56 7.70
N ASP A 89 -2.23 13.77 8.19
CA ASP A 89 -2.36 14.92 7.30
C ASP A 89 -1.01 15.34 6.70
N ASN A 90 -1.02 15.63 5.42
CA ASN A 90 0.08 16.31 4.74
C ASN A 90 -0.28 17.80 4.60
N ARG A 91 0.21 18.64 5.52
CA ARG A 91 -0.07 20.09 5.55
C ARG A 91 0.33 20.82 4.27
N SER A 92 1.36 20.32 3.59
CA SER A 92 1.88 20.89 2.34
C SER A 92 1.02 20.53 1.13
N ARG A 93 0.28 19.42 1.19
CA ARG A 93 -0.68 19.02 0.15
C ARG A 93 -1.76 18.14 0.79
N PRO A 94 -2.88 18.72 1.23
CA PRO A 94 -3.95 17.98 1.87
C PRO A 94 -4.41 16.82 0.98
N LEU A 95 -4.64 15.66 1.59
CA LEU A 95 -5.20 14.53 0.86
C LEU A 95 -6.64 14.84 0.50
N ARG A 96 -7.01 14.62 -0.77
CA ARG A 96 -8.39 14.77 -1.23
C ARG A 96 -9.34 13.88 -0.41
N PRO A 97 -10.57 14.31 -0.13
CA PRO A 97 -11.54 13.52 0.63
C PRO A 97 -11.78 12.13 0.03
N GLU A 98 -11.86 12.02 -1.30
CA GLU A 98 -12.15 10.74 -1.96
C GLU A 98 -10.99 9.75 -1.79
N LEU A 99 -9.74 10.22 -1.89
CA LEU A 99 -8.55 9.38 -1.68
C LEU A 99 -8.38 9.00 -0.21
N ARG A 100 -8.80 9.88 0.72
CA ARG A 100 -8.84 9.56 2.15
C ARG A 100 -9.80 8.40 2.41
N LEU A 101 -11.01 8.42 1.84
CA LEU A 101 -11.97 7.33 1.96
C LEU A 101 -11.43 6.00 1.41
N VAL A 102 -10.71 6.03 0.29
CA VAL A 102 -10.04 4.84 -0.25
C VAL A 102 -9.02 4.27 0.74
N LEU A 103 -8.19 5.13 1.33
CA LEU A 103 -7.22 4.69 2.34
C LEU A 103 -7.88 4.16 3.61
N GLU A 104 -8.95 4.80 4.09
CA GLU A 104 -9.70 4.35 5.27
C GLU A 104 -10.28 2.97 5.03
N LYS A 105 -10.81 2.72 3.83
CA LYS A 105 -11.34 1.42 3.44
C LYS A 105 -10.25 0.37 3.29
N LEU A 106 -9.11 0.67 2.64
CA LEU A 106 -7.99 -0.28 2.53
C LEU A 106 -7.40 -0.65 3.89
N LEU A 107 -7.33 0.31 4.80
CA LEU A 107 -6.74 0.16 6.13
C LEU A 107 -7.77 -0.20 7.21
N ALA A 108 -8.98 -0.58 6.81
CA ALA A 108 -10.00 -1.00 7.76
C ALA A 108 -9.51 -2.21 8.57
N HIS A 109 -9.83 -2.20 9.86
CA HIS A 109 -9.33 -3.20 10.79
C HIS A 109 -9.85 -4.59 10.45
N GLN A 110 -11.16 -4.70 10.22
CA GLN A 110 -11.80 -5.94 9.79
C GLN A 110 -11.63 -6.15 8.28
N PRO A 111 -11.23 -7.36 7.82
CA PRO A 111 -11.07 -7.66 6.40
C PRO A 111 -12.31 -7.36 5.55
N ASN A 112 -13.51 -7.69 6.07
CA ASN A 112 -14.77 -7.50 5.37
C ASN A 112 -15.18 -6.03 5.20
N ASP A 113 -14.60 -5.11 5.97
CA ASP A 113 -14.85 -3.68 5.82
C ASP A 113 -13.97 -3.06 4.72
N ARG A 114 -13.02 -3.83 4.18
CA ARG A 114 -12.13 -3.41 3.09
C ARG A 114 -12.81 -3.50 1.73
N PHE A 115 -12.04 -3.30 0.67
CA PHE A 115 -12.49 -3.63 -0.68
C PHE A 115 -12.65 -5.14 -0.80
N ARG A 116 -13.70 -5.56 -1.51
CA ARG A 116 -13.98 -6.98 -1.76
C ARG A 116 -12.79 -7.64 -2.44
N ASP A 117 -12.23 -6.96 -3.43
CA ASP A 117 -11.12 -7.42 -4.27
C ASP A 117 -10.37 -6.21 -4.86
N ALA A 118 -9.28 -6.50 -5.58
CA ALA A 118 -8.48 -5.49 -6.27
C ALA A 118 -9.22 -4.82 -7.45
N GLU A 119 -10.22 -5.48 -8.03
CA GLU A 119 -11.02 -4.93 -9.13
C GLU A 119 -11.89 -3.79 -8.63
N GLN A 120 -12.58 -3.97 -7.49
CA GLN A 120 -13.38 -2.92 -6.87
C GLN A 120 -12.53 -1.70 -6.53
N LEU A 121 -11.32 -1.91 -5.99
CA LEU A 121 -10.38 -0.82 -5.74
C LEU A 121 -10.03 -0.07 -7.03
N ALA A 122 -9.70 -0.79 -8.11
CA ALA A 122 -9.31 -0.20 -9.38
C ALA A 122 -10.45 0.63 -10.00
N VAL A 123 -11.69 0.13 -9.96
CA VAL A 123 -12.88 0.85 -10.41
C VAL A 123 -13.07 2.15 -9.63
N THR A 124 -13.01 2.09 -8.30
CA THR A 124 -13.14 3.28 -7.44
C THR A 124 -12.06 4.33 -7.74
N ILE A 125 -10.80 3.90 -7.97
CA ILE A 125 -9.72 4.83 -8.34
C ILE A 125 -9.97 5.45 -9.73
N ASP A 126 -10.47 4.68 -10.69
CA ASP A 126 -10.78 5.19 -12.04
C ASP A 126 -11.91 6.24 -12.01
N GLU A 127 -12.96 6.01 -11.21
CA GLU A 127 -14.05 6.97 -11.00
C GLU A 127 -13.54 8.29 -10.41
N ILE A 128 -12.71 8.20 -9.37
CA ILE A 128 -12.06 9.34 -8.71
C ILE A 128 -11.21 10.13 -9.72
N ARG A 129 -10.51 9.44 -10.63
CA ARG A 129 -9.70 10.07 -11.68
C ARG A 129 -10.57 10.75 -12.74
N ARG A 130 -11.68 10.15 -13.14
CA ARG A 130 -12.59 10.75 -14.14
C ARG A 130 -13.21 12.05 -13.65
N GLN A 131 -13.57 12.10 -12.36
CA GLN A 131 -14.07 13.33 -11.73
C GLN A 131 -13.04 14.47 -11.74
N GLU A 132 -11.73 14.18 -11.70
CA GLU A 132 -10.68 15.21 -11.84
C GLU A 132 -10.63 15.83 -13.24
N VAL A 133 -11.06 15.11 -14.28
CA VAL A 133 -11.00 15.58 -15.67
C VAL A 133 -12.20 16.48 -16.02
N GLU A 134 -13.29 16.37 -15.26
CA GLU A 134 -14.54 17.14 -15.49
C GLU A 134 -14.62 18.45 -14.68
N GLU A 135 -13.81 18.64 -13.63
CA GLU A 135 -13.69 19.98 -13.01
C GLU A 135 -12.96 20.94 -13.97
N PRO A 136 -13.57 22.06 -14.37
CA PRO A 136 -12.90 23.02 -15.24
C PRO A 136 -11.67 23.57 -14.53
N LEU A 137 -10.53 23.63 -15.24
CA LEU A 137 -9.26 24.21 -14.79
C LEU A 137 -9.51 25.56 -14.08
N ALA A 138 -9.67 25.51 -12.76
CA ALA A 138 -9.47 26.68 -11.91
C ALA A 138 -7.98 27.04 -11.99
N GLU A 139 -7.72 28.34 -12.07
CA GLU A 139 -6.46 28.98 -12.46
C GLU A 139 -5.18 28.28 -11.96
N PRO A 140 -4.09 28.29 -12.76
CA PRO A 140 -2.82 27.71 -12.35
C PRO A 140 -2.29 28.44 -11.11
N LEU A 141 -2.42 27.79 -9.94
CA LEU A 141 -1.72 28.21 -8.74
C LEU A 141 -0.23 27.95 -8.96
N ASP A 142 0.57 29.02 -8.92
CA ASP A 142 2.03 29.02 -8.88
C ASP A 142 2.53 28.24 -7.64
N HIS A 143 2.56 26.91 -7.74
CA HIS A 143 3.24 26.04 -6.80
C HIS A 143 4.50 25.49 -7.47
N PRO A 144 5.71 25.87 -7.02
CA PRO A 144 6.93 25.26 -7.51
C PRO A 144 6.87 23.75 -7.27
N PRO A 145 7.39 22.91 -8.19
CA PRO A 145 7.33 21.47 -8.04
C PRO A 145 8.03 21.07 -6.74
N ALA A 146 7.27 20.53 -5.80
CA ALA A 146 7.81 19.95 -4.58
C ALA A 146 8.85 18.90 -4.96
N HIS A 147 10.10 19.10 -4.54
CA HIS A 147 11.22 18.25 -4.88
C HIS A 147 10.98 16.84 -4.30
N ARG A 148 10.48 15.91 -5.13
CA ARG A 148 10.23 14.53 -4.72
C ARG A 148 11.57 13.82 -4.54
N SER A 149 11.68 13.00 -3.49
CA SER A 149 12.86 12.16 -3.29
C SER A 149 12.94 11.07 -4.39
N PRO A 150 14.12 10.68 -4.87
CA PRO A 150 14.27 9.68 -5.94
C PRO A 150 13.67 8.31 -5.56
N ARG A 151 13.54 8.02 -4.27
CA ARG A 151 12.92 6.80 -3.73
C ARG A 151 11.42 6.74 -4.02
N PHE A 152 10.75 7.87 -4.14
CA PHE A 152 9.32 7.96 -4.44
C PHE A 152 8.99 7.31 -5.80
N TYR A 153 9.77 7.63 -6.83
CA TYR A 153 9.54 7.10 -8.17
C TYR A 153 9.81 5.60 -8.27
N LEU A 154 10.78 5.10 -7.51
CA LEU A 154 11.07 3.66 -7.46
C LEU A 154 9.89 2.88 -6.85
N VAL A 155 9.31 3.37 -5.75
CA VAL A 155 8.18 2.70 -5.10
C VAL A 155 6.90 2.81 -5.93
N VAL A 156 6.59 3.97 -6.50
CA VAL A 156 5.41 4.14 -7.39
C VAL A 156 5.54 3.24 -8.61
N SER A 157 6.73 3.18 -9.23
CA SER A 157 6.96 2.31 -10.39
C SER A 157 6.81 0.83 -10.03
N ALA A 158 7.27 0.41 -8.86
CA ALA A 158 7.13 -0.96 -8.37
C ALA A 158 5.67 -1.34 -8.11
N VAL A 159 4.88 -0.45 -7.51
CA VAL A 159 3.44 -0.68 -7.26
C VAL A 159 2.66 -0.75 -8.56
N VAL A 160 2.90 0.17 -9.51
CA VAL A 160 2.26 0.12 -10.84
C VAL A 160 2.63 -1.16 -11.57
N LEU A 161 3.90 -1.56 -11.55
CA LEU A 161 4.36 -2.78 -12.20
C LEU A 161 3.72 -4.02 -11.56
N LEU A 162 3.60 -4.04 -10.23
CA LEU A 162 2.96 -5.13 -9.48
C LEU A 162 1.48 -5.26 -9.84
N VAL A 163 0.75 -4.14 -9.91
CA VAL A 163 -0.66 -4.11 -10.36
C VAL A 163 -0.79 -4.63 -11.80
N LEU A 164 0.11 -4.23 -12.70
CA LEU A 164 0.12 -4.71 -14.09
C LEU A 164 0.44 -6.21 -14.18
N ILE A 165 1.36 -6.71 -13.35
CA ILE A 165 1.73 -8.13 -13.31
C ILE A 165 0.57 -8.98 -12.78
N VAL A 166 -0.09 -8.53 -11.71
CA VAL A 166 -1.27 -9.21 -11.15
C VAL A 166 -2.42 -9.22 -12.16
N TRP A 167 -2.68 -8.09 -12.82
CA TRP A 167 -3.67 -7.99 -13.88
C TRP A 167 -3.35 -8.91 -15.07
N MET A 168 -2.09 -8.96 -15.50
CA MET A 168 -1.64 -9.85 -16.57
C MET A 168 -1.78 -11.34 -16.19
N LEU A 169 -1.45 -11.70 -14.94
CA LEU A 169 -1.56 -13.08 -14.47
C LEU A 169 -3.02 -13.54 -14.43
N LEU A 170 -3.94 -12.70 -13.95
CA LEU A 170 -5.38 -13.00 -13.89
C LEU A 170 -5.98 -13.25 -15.29
N ILE A 171 -5.55 -12.49 -16.30
CA ILE A 171 -5.99 -12.70 -17.70
C ILE A 171 -5.46 -14.03 -18.26
N THR A 172 -4.23 -14.41 -17.91
CA THR A 172 -3.63 -15.65 -18.42
C THR A 172 -4.15 -16.93 -17.77
N THR A 173 -4.66 -16.87 -16.53
CA THR A 173 -5.19 -18.05 -15.82
C THR A 173 -6.69 -18.28 -16.03
N GLY A 174 -7.47 -17.27 -16.45
CA GLY A 174 -8.92 -17.39 -16.71
C GLY A 174 -9.32 -17.97 -18.07
N GLY A 175 -8.35 -18.42 -18.88
CA GLY A 175 -8.57 -18.85 -20.27
C GLY A 175 -8.40 -20.35 -20.54
N ARG A 176 -8.62 -21.24 -19.56
CA ARG A 176 -8.55 -22.70 -19.74
C ARG A 176 -9.78 -23.41 -19.19
#